data_AF-A0A3D2EK82-F1
#
_entry.id   AF-A0A3D2EK82-F1
#
_cell.length_a   1.000
_cell.length_b   1.000
_cell.length_c   1.000
_cell.angle_alpha   90.00
_cell.angle_beta   90.00
_cell.angle_gamma   90.00
#
_symmetry.space_group_name_H-M   'P 1'
#
loop_
_entity.id
_entity.type
_entity.pdbx_description
1 polymer ?
#
loop_
_entity_poly.entity_id
_entity_poly.type
_entity_poly.pdbx_seq_one_letter_code
_entity_poly.pdbx_strand_id
1 'polypeptide(L)' 'RMAVRFIVEVAWQAHFIKNMFIRPSEEELKDFTPNFVVYNASKAKVENYKELGLNSETCVAFNITSREQVIINTWYGG' A
#
# COMPACT_ATOMS: atom_id res chain seq x y z
N ARG A 1 5.63 -2.77 -17.28
CA ARG A 1 5.38 -3.17 -15.87
C ARG A 1 5.46 -1.93 -14.99
N MET A 2 4.77 -1.92 -13.86
CA MET A 2 4.88 -0.85 -12.86
C MET A 2 5.76 -1.35 -11.71
N ALA A 3 6.82 -0.63 -11.37
CA ALA A 3 7.61 -0.91 -10.19
C ALA A 3 6.86 -0.39 -8.95
N VAL A 4 6.39 -1.29 -8.09
CA VAL A 4 5.59 -0.92 -6.91
C VAL A 4 6.40 -1.18 -5.65
N ARG A 5 6.49 -0.18 -4.77
CA ARG A 5 7.07 -0.33 -3.43
C ARG A 5 5.96 -0.44 -2.40
N PHE A 6 5.96 -1.52 -1.64
CA PHE A 6 5.04 -1.71 -0.52
C PHE A 6 5.76 -1.44 0.80
N ILE A 7 5.09 -0.70 1.69
CA ILE A 7 5.56 -0.41 3.04
C ILE A 7 4.48 -0.93 3.99
N VAL A 8 4.85 -1.91 4.81
CA VAL A 8 3.95 -2.61 5.73
C VAL A 8 4.66 -2.88 7.05
N GLU A 9 3.91 -2.93 8.15
CA GLU A 9 4.45 -3.24 9.48
C GLU A 9 4.15 -4.67 9.95
N VAL A 10 3.43 -5.46 9.14
CA VAL A 10 3.01 -6.83 9.48
C VAL A 10 3.58 -7.84 8.49
N ALA A 11 4.29 -8.85 9.01
CA ALA A 11 5.04 -9.81 8.19
C ALA A 11 4.18 -10.56 7.17
N TRP A 12 2.96 -10.97 7.53
CA TRP A 12 2.09 -11.69 6.60
C TRP A 12 1.60 -10.80 5.44
N GLN A 13 1.47 -9.48 5.64
CA GLN A 13 1.12 -8.56 4.55
C GLN A 13 2.24 -8.50 3.52
N ALA A 14 3.49 -8.42 3.97
CA ALA A 14 4.66 -8.50 3.09
C ALA A 14 4.73 -9.87 2.38
N HIS A 15 4.40 -10.95 3.09
CA HIS A 15 4.33 -12.29 2.51
C HIS A 15 3.26 -12.39 1.42
N PHE A 16 2.07 -11.83 1.65
CA PHE A 16 1.00 -11.76 0.65
C PHE A 16 1.48 -11.04 -0.62
N ILE A 17 2.08 -9.85 -0.48
CA ILE A 17 2.63 -9.08 -1.61
C ILE A 17 3.67 -9.90 -2.38
N LYS A 18 4.57 -10.58 -1.67
CA LYS A 18 5.62 -11.42 -2.28
C LYS A 18 5.07 -12.60 -3.10
N ASN A 19 3.85 -13.07 -2.78
CA ASN A 19 3.18 -14.14 -3.52
C ASN A 19 2.37 -13.60 -4.70
N MET A 20 1.74 -12.43 -4.57
CA MET A 20 0.81 -11.89 -5.56
C MET A 20 1.51 -11.07 -6.67
N PHE A 21 2.68 -10.50 -6.39
CA PHE A 21 3.42 -9.68 -7.35
C PHE A 21 4.61 -10.43 -7.95
N ILE A 22 5.00 -10.02 -9.16
CA ILE A 22 6.22 -10.52 -9.81
C ILE A 22 7.43 -10.10 -8.97
N ARG A 23 8.21 -11.08 -8.55
CA ARG A 23 9.43 -10.86 -7.77
C ARG A 23 10.56 -10.39 -8.70
N PRO A 24 11.14 -9.21 -8.48
CA PRO A 24 12.32 -8.78 -9.24
C PRO A 24 13.52 -9.69 -8.95
N SER A 25 14.43 -9.82 -9.91
CA SER A 25 15.73 -10.44 -9.69
C SER A 25 16.63 -9.57 -8.79
N GLU A 26 17.71 -10.13 -8.25
CA GLU A 26 18.67 -9.35 -7.46
C GLU A 26 19.33 -8.22 -8.26
N GLU A 27 19.54 -8.41 -9.56
CA GLU A 27 20.07 -7.37 -10.44
C GLU A 27 19.05 -6.24 -10.63
N GLU A 28 17.77 -6.58 -10.84
CA GLU A 28 16.69 -5.60 -10.97
C GLU A 28 16.46 -4.80 -9.69
N LEU A 29 16.78 -5.37 -8.52
CA LEU A 29 16.66 -4.68 -7.24
C LEU A 29 17.72 -3.59 -7.03
N LYS A 30 18.91 -3.71 -7.65
CA LYS A 30 20.01 -2.74 -7.48
C LYS A 30 19.65 -1.35 -7.99
N ASP A 31 18.93 -1.29 -9.11
CA ASP A 31 18.50 -0.06 -9.76
C ASP A 31 16.99 0.21 -9.60
N PHE A 32 16.36 -0.43 -8.61
CA PHE A 32 14.91 -0.35 -8.42
C PHE A 32 14.46 1.06 -8.02
N THR A 33 13.72 1.71 -8.91
CA THR A 33 13.05 2.99 -8.66
C THR A 33 11.53 2.79 -8.70
N PRO A 34 10.79 3.03 -7.60
CA PRO A 34 9.35 2.82 -7.58
C PRO A 34 8.65 3.81 -8.51
N ASN A 35 7.71 3.30 -9.32
CA ASN A 35 6.75 4.13 -10.03
C ASN A 35 5.52 4.44 -9.18
N PHE A 36 5.23 3.61 -8.18
CA PHE A 36 4.07 3.75 -7.30
C PHE A 36 4.41 3.23 -5.90
N VAL A 37 3.89 3.88 -4.86
CA VAL A 37 4.13 3.49 -3.46
C VAL A 37 2.81 3.15 -2.77
N VAL A 38 2.79 2.01 -2.09
CA VAL A 38 1.62 1.55 -1.32
C VAL A 38 1.97 1.52 0.15
N TYR A 39 1.25 2.31 0.94
CA TYR A 39 1.36 2.36 2.39
C TYR A 39 0.22 1.53 3.00
N ASN A 40 0.54 0.42 3.64
CA ASN A 40 -0.44 -0.35 4.41
C ASN A 40 -0.34 0.01 5.89
N ALA A 41 -1.28 0.84 6.34
CA ALA A 41 -1.44 1.26 7.72
C ALA A 41 -2.75 0.67 8.28
N SER A 42 -2.97 -0.65 8.10
CA SER A 42 -4.18 -1.36 8.53
C SER A 42 -4.50 -1.22 10.02
N LYS A 43 -3.51 -0.92 10.86
CA LYS A 43 -3.68 -0.66 12.30
C LYS A 43 -4.24 0.73 12.62
N ALA A 44 -4.04 1.70 11.73
CA ALA A 44 -4.52 3.06 11.91
C ALA A 44 -6.02 3.16 11.54
N LYS A 45 -6.67 4.22 12.02
CA LYS A 45 -8.07 4.55 11.74
C LYS A 45 -8.21 6.03 11.45
N VAL A 46 -9.15 6.39 10.57
CA VAL A 46 -9.47 7.78 10.29
C VAL A 46 -10.61 8.23 11.21
N GLU A 47 -10.31 8.63 12.45
CA GLU A 47 -11.34 8.97 13.45
C GLU A 47 -12.23 10.15 13.02
N ASN A 48 -11.65 11.14 12.34
CA ASN A 48 -12.36 12.30 11.80
C ASN A 48 -12.88 12.08 10.36
N TYR A 49 -13.18 10.84 9.97
CA TYR A 49 -13.59 10.49 8.60
C TYR A 49 -14.75 11.33 8.06
N LYS A 50 -15.72 11.70 8.92
CA LYS A 50 -16.87 12.53 8.52
C LYS A 50 -16.45 13.93 8.07
N GLU A 51 -15.49 14.54 8.77
CA GLU A 51 -14.97 15.87 8.44
C GLU A 51 -14.18 15.86 7.12
N LEU A 52 -13.53 14.73 6.83
CA LEU A 52 -12.78 14.49 5.60
C LEU A 52 -13.67 14.03 4.43
N GLY A 53 -14.99 13.89 4.63
CA GLY A 53 -15.93 13.47 3.58
C GLY A 53 -15.83 11.99 3.21
N LEU A 54 -15.28 11.14 4.09
CA LEU A 54 -15.14 9.70 3.88
C LEU A 54 -16.38 8.94 4.38
N ASN A 55 -16.54 7.69 3.92
CA ASN A 55 -17.67 6.84 4.28
C ASN A 55 -17.57 6.27 5.72
N SER A 56 -16.35 5.92 6.17
CA SER A 56 -16.10 5.31 7.47
C SER A 56 -14.65 5.56 7.91
N GLU A 57 -14.28 5.06 9.09
CA GLU A 57 -12.89 5.05 9.59
C GLU A 57 -11.94 4.22 8.70
N THR A 58 -12.50 3.37 7.82
CA THR A 58 -11.78 2.60 6.78
C THR A 58 -11.66 3.40 5.50
N CYS A 59 -10.44 3.48 4.97
CA CYS A 59 -10.12 4.21 3.77
C CYS A 59 -9.10 3.45 2.92
N VAL A 60 -9.40 3.34 1.63
CA VAL A 60 -8.44 2.93 0.60
C VAL A 60 -8.41 4.05 -0.44
N ALA A 61 -7.38 4.89 -0.36
CA ALA A 61 -7.26 6.09 -1.17
C ALA A 61 -6.12 5.96 -2.18
N PHE A 62 -6.30 6.58 -3.35
CA PHE A 62 -5.30 6.64 -4.43
C PHE A 62 -5.07 8.08 -4.84
N ASN A 63 -3.80 8.45 -5.00
CA ASN A 63 -3.40 9.71 -5.61
C ASN A 63 -2.51 9.41 -6.83
N ILE A 64 -3.00 9.74 -8.02
CA ILE A 64 -2.31 9.44 -9.29
C ILE A 64 -1.18 10.45 -9.57
N THR A 65 -1.28 11.67 -9.06
CA THR A 65 -0.25 12.70 -9.22
C THR A 65 0.99 12.35 -8.40
N SER A 66 0.81 12.01 -7.12
CA SER A 66 1.91 11.55 -6.26
C SER A 66 2.27 10.07 -6.46
N ARG A 67 1.38 9.31 -7.12
CA ARG A 67 1.51 7.86 -7.39
C ARG A 67 1.56 7.04 -6.10
N GLU A 68 0.58 7.28 -5.25
CA GLU A 68 0.49 6.69 -3.93
C GLU A 68 -0.86 6.02 -3.69
N GLN A 69 -0.84 4.94 -2.92
CA GLN A 69 -2.02 4.32 -2.32
C GLN A 69 -1.83 4.25 -0.81
N VAL A 70 -2.88 4.56 -0.07
CA VAL A 70 -2.90 4.44 1.39
C VAL A 70 -4.07 3.54 1.79
N ILE A 71 -3.78 2.50 2.57
CA ILE A 71 -4.75 1.54 3.10
C ILE A 71 -4.84 1.73 4.61
N ILE A 72 -6.02 2.07 5.12
CA ILE A 72 -6.26 2.40 6.54
C ILE A 72 -7.47 1.59 7.06
N ASN A 73 -7.34 1.03 8.26
CA ASN A 73 -8.39 0.30 8.98
C ASN A 73 -9.06 -0.85 8.19
N THR A 74 -8.28 -1.53 7.34
CA THR A 74 -8.68 -2.81 6.73
C THR A 74 -7.48 -3.74 6.67
N TRP A 75 -7.71 -5.01 7.02
CA TRP A 75 -6.71 -6.08 7.05
C TRP A 75 -6.89 -7.06 5.90
N TYR A 76 -7.82 -6.79 4.98
CA TYR A 76 -7.99 -7.64 3.81
C TYR A 76 -6.76 -7.50 2.90
N GLY A 77 -6.26 -8.64 2.40
CA GLY A 77 -5.05 -8.66 1.57
C GLY A 77 -5.28 -8.19 0.12
N GLY A 78 -6.48 -8.43 -0.42
CA GLY A 78 -6.85 -8.08 -1.78
C GLY A 78 -7.31 -6.65 -1.95
#